data_AF-A0A7Z9XT04-F1
#
_entry.id   AF-A0A7Z9XT04-F1
#
_cell.length_a   1.000
_cell.length_b   1.000
_cell.length_c   1.000
_cell.angle_alpha   90.00
_cell.angle_beta   90.00
_cell.angle_gamma   90.00
#
_symmetry.space_group_name_H-M   'P 1'
#
loop_
_entity.id
_entity.type
_entity.pdbx_description
1 polymer ?
#
loop_
_entity_poly.entity_id
_entity_poly.type
_entity_poly.pdbx_seq_one_letter_code
_entity_poly.pdbx_strand_id
1 'polypeptide(L)' 'MPGVADLVRERFGGLTEIQKLAMPRLIAGENVLILAPTGSGKTEAALLPVL' A
#
# COMPACT_ATOMS: atom_id res chain seq x y z
N MET A 1 16.09 14.71 4.29
CA MET A 1 14.70 14.56 4.79
C MET A 1 14.28 13.11 4.51
N PRO A 2 13.59 12.43 5.43
CA PRO A 2 13.16 11.04 5.20
C PRO A 2 12.17 10.97 4.03
N GLY A 3 12.24 9.90 3.24
CA GLY A 3 11.28 9.65 2.15
C GLY A 3 9.94 9.15 2.70
N VAL A 4 8.90 9.17 1.86
CA VAL A 4 7.56 8.65 2.25
C VAL A 4 7.65 7.21 2.73
N ALA A 5 8.44 6.37 2.05
CA ALA A 5 8.67 4.98 2.46
C ALA A 5 9.29 4.84 3.86
N ASP A 6 10.21 5.74 4.24
CA ASP A 6 10.84 5.72 5.56
C ASP A 6 9.82 6.07 6.64
N LEU A 7 9.03 7.12 6.42
CA LEU A 7 7.97 7.57 7.33
C LEU A 7 6.87 6.51 7.51
N VAL A 8 6.49 5.82 6.43
CA VAL A 8 5.51 4.74 6.47
C VAL A 8 6.04 3.56 7.31
N ARG A 9 7.30 3.16 7.12
CA ARG A 9 7.90 2.09 7.92
C ARG A 9 7.99 2.46 9.40
N GLU A 10 8.41 3.68 9.71
CA GLU A 10 8.50 4.15 11.10
C GLU A 10 7.13 4.15 11.79
N ARG A 11 6.09 4.64 11.11
CA ARG A 11 4.75 4.78 11.71
C ARG A 11 3.95 3.48 11.78
N PHE A 12 4.07 2.62 10.78
CA PHE A 12 3.20 1.44 10.62
C PHE A 12 3.94 0.11 10.76
N GLY A 13 5.26 0.10 10.87
CA GLY A 13 6.11 -1.09 11.02
C GLY A 13 6.26 -1.92 9.74
N GLY A 14 5.17 -2.17 9.01
CA GLY A 14 5.18 -2.92 7.76
C GLY A 14 3.85 -2.88 7.01
N LEU A 15 3.85 -3.47 5.82
CA LEU A 15 2.66 -3.55 4.97
C LEU A 15 1.68 -4.62 5.49
N THR A 16 0.39 -4.36 5.35
CA THR A 16 -0.66 -5.37 5.59
C THR A 16 -0.69 -6.39 4.44
N GLU A 17 -1.35 -7.54 4.64
CA GLU A 17 -1.43 -8.57 3.61
C GLU A 17 -2.09 -8.06 2.31
N ILE A 18 -3.15 -7.24 2.41
CA ILE A 18 -3.79 -6.70 1.21
C ILE A 18 -2.87 -5.72 0.46
N GLN A 19 -2.05 -4.95 1.17
CA GLN A 19 -1.05 -4.06 0.57
C GLN A 19 0.04 -4.87 -0.14
N LYS A 20 0.58 -5.91 0.50
CA LYS A 20 1.58 -6.81 -0.11
C LYS A 20 1.07 -7.48 -1.38
N LEU A 21 -0.21 -7.83 -1.44
CA LEU A 21 -0.82 -8.45 -2.62
C LEU A 21 -1.13 -7.44 -3.73
N ALA A 22 -1.63 -6.25 -3.39
CA ALA A 22 -2.10 -5.27 -4.37
C ALA A 22 -0.99 -4.38 -4.93
N MET A 23 -0.07 -3.89 -4.08
CA MET A 23 0.93 -2.89 -4.49
C MET A 23 1.83 -3.35 -5.63
N PRO A 24 2.35 -4.59 -5.68
CA PRO A 24 3.20 -5.02 -6.79
C PRO A 24 2.50 -4.94 -8.15
N ARG A 25 1.20 -5.29 -8.20
CA ARG A 25 0.40 -5.21 -9.43
C ARG A 25 0.12 -3.78 -9.84
N LEU A 26 -0.20 -2.91 -8.87
CA LEU A 26 -0.41 -1.48 -9.12
C LEU A 26 0.87 -0.80 -9.62
N ILE A 27 2.02 -1.10 -9.02
CA ILE A 27 3.33 -0.61 -9.47
C ILE A 27 3.66 -1.09 -10.89
N ALA A 28 3.24 -2.30 -11.25
CA ALA A 28 3.36 -2.82 -12.62
C ALA A 28 2.42 -2.15 -13.64
N GLY A 29 1.56 -1.22 -13.20
CA GLY A 29 0.59 -0.51 -14.04
C GLY A 29 -0.66 -1.33 -14.35
N GLU A 30 -0.92 -2.42 -13.63
CA GLU A 30 -2.14 -3.22 -13.80
C GLU A 30 -3.34 -2.52 -13.17
N ASN A 31 -4.52 -2.69 -13.78
CA ASN A 31 -5.79 -2.34 -13.14
C ASN A 31 -6.14 -3.40 -12.11
N VAL A 32 -6.32 -3.00 -10.84
CA VAL A 32 -6.56 -3.93 -9.72
C VAL A 32 -7.87 -3.60 -9.01
N LEU A 33 -8.72 -4.61 -8.82
CA LEU A 33 -9.88 -4.54 -7.92
C LEU A 33 -9.49 -5.08 -6.54
N ILE A 34 -9.50 -4.24 -5.51
CA ILE A 34 -9.15 -4.63 -4.14
C ILE A 34 -10.42 -4.89 -3.33
N LEU A 35 -10.63 -6.15 -2.93
CA LEU A 35 -11.73 -6.57 -2.06
C LEU A 35 -11.19 -6.89 -0.66
N ALA A 36 -11.46 -6.02 0.31
CA ALA A 36 -11.06 -6.21 1.70
C ALA A 36 -12.01 -5.48 2.67
N PRO A 37 -12.12 -5.96 3.93
CA PRO A 37 -12.88 -5.28 4.98
C PRO A 37 -12.44 -3.82 5.21
N THR A 38 -13.27 -3.07 5.94
CA THR A 38 -12.86 -1.76 6.46
C THR A 38 -11.71 -1.94 7.48
N GLY A 39 -10.83 -0.93 7.59
CA GLY A 39 -9.67 -1.00 8.48
C GLY A 39 -8.50 -1.88 7.99
N SER A 40 -8.63 -2.61 6.88
CA SER A 40 -7.56 -3.49 6.37
C SER A 40 -6.42 -2.77 5.63
N GLY A 41 -6.49 -1.44 5.47
CA GLY A 41 -5.47 -0.64 4.79
C GLY A 41 -5.58 -0.60 3.26
N LYS A 42 -6.81 -0.76 2.71
CA LYS A 42 -7.08 -0.71 1.26
C LYS A 42 -6.81 0.68 0.64
N THR A 43 -6.86 1.75 1.43
CA THR A 43 -6.57 3.12 0.97
C THR A 43 -5.09 3.27 0.68
N GLU A 44 -4.23 2.89 1.62
CA GLU A 44 -2.77 2.92 1.49
C GLU A 44 -2.30 1.95 0.40
N ALA A 45 -2.96 0.79 0.26
CA ALA A 45 -2.66 -0.15 -0.82
C ALA A 45 -2.82 0.49 -2.21
N ALA A 46 -3.80 1.38 -2.39
CA ALA A 46 -4.06 2.06 -3.66
C ALA A 46 -3.24 3.36 -3.83
N LEU A 47 -2.96 4.08 -2.75
CA LEU A 47 -2.34 5.42 -2.81
C LEU A 47 -0.81 5.43 -2.63
N LEU A 48 -0.23 4.54 -1.83
CA LEU A 48 1.24 4.53 -1.66
C LEU A 48 2.00 4.24 -2.96
N PRO A 49 1.53 3.39 -3.89
CA PRO A 49 2.21 3.16 -5.17
C PRO A 49 2.37 4.38 -6.08
N VAL A 50 1.63 5.47 -5.84
CA VAL A 50 1.70 6.69 -6.69
C VAL A 50 2.53 7.81 -6.07
N LEU A 51 3.08 7.61 -4.87
CA LEU A 51 3.94 8.56 -4.14
C LEU A 51 5.42 8.16 -4.27
#